data_AF-A0A1Y0HJS1-F1
#
_entry.id   AF-A0A1Y0HJS1-F1
#
_cell.length_a   1.000
_cell.length_b   1.000
_cell.length_c   1.000
_cell.angle_alpha   90.00
_cell.angle_beta   90.00
_cell.angle_gamma   90.00
#
_symmetry.space_group_name_H-M   'P 1'
#
loop_
_entity.id
_entity.type
_entity.pdbx_description
1 polymer ?
#
loop_
_entity_poly.entity_id
_entity_poly.type
_entity_poly.pdbx_seq_one_letter_code
_entity_poly.pdbx_strand_id
1 'polypeptide(L)'
;MLTANILKSSNSPLYGFSREIKNIAHAVSLFGMATVRGFALSSAIKQNIKIDLTPYHITNATFLEISTLQSTFMFKWYSKVNKAMLDVLQPASFMMEVGKIIIAHELIEQGKDAAFKTVLSTIKTPDELSALEKEYVGFCNEEITAKIFEQWNLESELVESIKFSNEPAKAQEHIRAFSAALNVVRNSINIFGQLDDASIHRSLQMFNAYGLTPEPFLQTVEQFKQ
;
A
#
# COMPACT_ATOMS: atom_id res chain seq x y z
N MET A 1 21.86 16.97 -9.59
CA MET A 1 20.51 16.81 -8.98
C MET A 1 20.47 15.72 -7.91
N LEU A 2 20.92 14.50 -8.21
CA LEU A 2 20.95 13.38 -7.25
C LEU A 2 21.70 13.69 -5.95
N THR A 3 22.93 14.22 -6.03
CA THR A 3 23.73 14.61 -4.87
C THR A 3 23.00 15.62 -3.97
N ALA A 4 22.35 16.62 -4.57
CA ALA A 4 21.59 17.63 -3.82
C ALA A 4 20.35 17.02 -3.15
N ASN A 5 19.68 16.07 -3.80
CA ASN A 5 18.52 15.38 -3.23
C ASN A 5 18.91 14.43 -2.10
N ILE A 6 20.04 13.72 -2.22
CA ILE A 6 20.58 12.90 -1.14
C ILE A 6 20.92 13.78 0.07
N LEU A 7 21.59 14.92 -0.14
CA LEU A 7 21.91 15.86 0.94
C LEU A 7 20.66 16.50 1.54
N LYS A 8 19.65 16.83 0.74
CA LYS A 8 18.35 17.34 1.22
C LYS A 8 17.62 16.32 2.09
N SER A 9 17.54 15.06 1.64
CA SER A 9 16.94 13.97 2.41
C SER A 9 17.71 13.70 3.70
N SER A 10 19.04 13.73 3.65
CA SER A 10 19.93 13.53 4.82
C SER A 10 19.79 14.64 5.86
N ASN A 11 19.50 15.88 5.43
CA ASN A 11 19.27 17.05 6.29
C ASN A 11 17.80 17.24 6.70
N SER A 12 16.95 16.23 6.52
CA SER A 12 15.57 16.31 6.97
C SER A 12 15.52 16.59 8.49
N PRO A 13 14.66 17.51 8.96
CA PRO A 13 14.45 17.76 10.40
C PRO A 13 14.09 16.49 11.19
N LEU A 14 13.59 15.46 10.51
CA LEU A 14 13.29 14.14 11.06
C LEU A 14 14.48 13.49 11.80
N TYR A 15 15.72 13.75 11.37
CA TYR A 15 16.91 13.10 11.93
C TYR A 15 17.61 13.91 13.03
N GLY A 16 17.13 15.13 13.30
CA GLY A 16 17.55 15.91 14.47
C GLY A 16 19.03 16.31 14.51
N PHE A 17 19.74 16.35 13.37
CA PHE A 17 21.14 16.76 13.35
C PHE A 17 21.30 18.25 13.63
N SER A 18 22.15 18.58 14.59
CA SER A 18 22.47 19.97 14.99
C SER A 18 23.34 20.70 13.97
N ARG A 19 23.97 19.98 13.03
CA ARG A 19 24.82 20.52 11.98
C ARG A 19 24.43 19.96 10.63
N GLU A 20 24.41 20.84 9.63
CA GLU A 20 24.10 20.50 8.26
C GLU A 20 25.15 19.55 7.66
N ILE A 21 24.67 18.48 7.02
CA ILE A 21 25.46 17.51 6.28
C ILE A 21 25.75 18.09 4.89
N LYS A 22 27.02 18.42 4.63
CA LYS A 22 27.44 19.14 3.42
C LYS A 22 27.96 18.25 2.29
N ASN A 23 28.21 16.97 2.53
CA ASN A 23 28.77 16.06 1.52
C ASN A 23 28.33 14.60 1.72
N ILE A 24 28.42 13.80 0.65
CA ILE A 24 27.91 12.44 0.59
C ILE A 24 28.69 11.48 1.49
N ALA A 25 30.01 11.64 1.61
CA ALA A 25 30.81 10.80 2.50
C ALA A 25 30.35 10.95 3.96
N HIS A 26 30.02 12.18 4.37
CA HIS A 26 29.46 12.46 5.69
C HIS A 26 28.02 11.90 5.86
N ALA A 27 27.18 11.95 4.82
CA ALA A 27 25.88 11.29 4.85
C ALA A 27 26.01 9.76 4.99
N VAL A 28 26.96 9.15 4.26
CA VAL A 28 27.25 7.71 4.34
C VAL A 28 27.76 7.32 5.72
N SER A 29 28.62 8.11 6.35
CA SER A 29 29.13 7.80 7.69
C SER A 29 28.04 7.85 8.76
N LEU A 30 27.04 8.72 8.60
CA LEU A 30 25.96 8.90 9.57
C LEU A 30 24.82 7.89 9.39
N PHE A 31 24.46 7.58 8.14
CA PHE A 31 23.29 6.78 7.82
C PHE A 31 23.61 5.37 7.32
N GLY A 32 24.87 5.09 6.99
CA GLY A 32 25.29 3.88 6.30
C GLY A 32 24.99 3.90 4.80
N MET A 33 25.72 3.05 4.05
CA MET A 33 25.58 2.98 2.58
C MET A 33 24.20 2.54 2.09
N ALA A 34 23.51 1.67 2.85
CA ALA A 34 22.18 1.17 2.47
C ALA A 34 21.15 2.31 2.44
N THR A 35 21.11 3.13 3.49
CA THR A 35 20.19 4.27 3.60
C THR A 35 20.45 5.34 2.54
N VAL A 36 21.73 5.62 2.25
CA VAL A 36 22.10 6.58 1.20
C VAL A 36 21.69 6.09 -0.19
N ARG A 37 21.77 4.77 -0.46
CA ARG A 37 21.21 4.17 -1.68
C ARG A 37 19.69 4.33 -1.73
N GLY A 38 19.00 4.16 -0.61
CA GLY A 38 17.56 4.43 -0.48
C GLY A 38 17.19 5.87 -0.83
N PHE A 39 17.97 6.86 -0.36
CA PHE A 39 17.77 8.26 -0.74
C PHE A 39 17.99 8.50 -2.24
N ALA A 40 19.01 7.86 -2.83
CA ALA A 40 19.28 7.96 -4.25
C ALA A 40 18.13 7.36 -5.09
N LEU A 41 17.64 6.19 -4.71
CA LEU A 41 16.52 5.51 -5.35
C LEU A 41 15.22 6.33 -5.24
N SER A 42 14.91 6.84 -4.03
CA SER A 42 13.77 7.73 -3.81
C SER A 42 13.85 8.99 -4.68
N SER A 43 15.04 9.55 -4.86
CA SER A 43 15.28 10.69 -5.75
C SER A 43 15.09 10.33 -7.23
N ALA A 44 15.48 9.13 -7.66
CA ALA A 44 15.32 8.68 -9.05
C ALA A 44 13.85 8.42 -9.40
N ILE A 45 13.09 7.79 -8.49
CA ILE A 45 11.65 7.55 -8.64
C ILE A 45 10.90 8.88 -8.76
N LYS A 46 11.20 9.85 -7.89
CA LYS A 46 10.59 11.20 -7.92
C LYS A 46 10.87 11.98 -9.22
N GLN A 47 11.92 11.62 -9.96
CA GLN A 47 12.30 12.32 -11.19
C GLN A 47 11.75 11.66 -12.47
N ASN A 48 11.43 10.36 -12.45
CA ASN A 48 11.04 9.63 -13.67
C ASN A 48 9.60 9.11 -13.70
N ILE A 49 8.90 8.99 -12.56
CA ILE A 49 7.50 8.54 -12.54
C ILE A 49 6.61 9.71 -12.16
N LYS A 50 5.96 10.32 -13.17
CA LYS A 50 4.83 11.21 -12.89
C LYS A 50 3.67 10.32 -12.45
N ILE A 51 3.29 10.41 -11.17
CA ILE A 51 2.14 9.67 -10.64
C ILE A 51 0.89 10.17 -11.37
N ASP A 52 0.36 9.31 -12.23
CA ASP A 52 -0.87 9.52 -12.99
C ASP A 52 -1.73 8.27 -12.82
N LEU A 53 -2.74 8.37 -11.95
CA LEU A 53 -3.68 7.29 -11.65
C LEU A 53 -4.99 7.42 -12.44
N THR A 54 -5.00 8.23 -13.52
CA THR A 54 -6.18 8.34 -14.38
C THR A 54 -6.63 7.00 -14.96
N PRO A 55 -5.78 5.98 -15.26
CA PRO A 55 -6.25 4.63 -15.64
C PRO A 55 -7.24 4.01 -14.66
N TYR A 56 -7.10 4.32 -13.37
CA TYR A 56 -7.99 3.86 -12.31
C TYR A 56 -9.18 4.80 -12.04
N HIS A 57 -9.37 5.84 -12.84
CA HIS A 57 -10.36 6.91 -12.63
C HIS A 57 -10.22 7.63 -11.27
N ILE A 58 -9.03 7.64 -10.68
CA ILE A 58 -8.76 8.34 -9.41
C ILE A 58 -7.70 9.42 -9.57
N THR A 59 -7.75 10.40 -8.68
CA THR A 59 -6.70 11.42 -8.56
C THR A 59 -5.65 11.00 -7.55
N ASN A 60 -4.49 11.66 -7.57
CA ASN A 60 -3.46 11.45 -6.55
C ASN A 60 -3.95 11.81 -5.13
N ALA A 61 -4.91 12.74 -5.02
CA ALA A 61 -5.53 13.08 -3.73
C ALA A 61 -6.42 11.94 -3.23
N THR A 62 -7.27 11.40 -4.09
CA THR A 62 -8.13 10.24 -3.79
C THR A 62 -7.30 9.01 -3.41
N PHE A 63 -6.18 8.78 -4.09
CA PHE A 63 -5.26 7.69 -3.75
C PHE A 63 -4.66 7.85 -2.35
N LEU A 64 -4.20 9.07 -2.01
CA LEU A 64 -3.66 9.36 -0.68
C LEU A 64 -4.73 9.27 0.41
N GLU A 65 -5.95 9.71 0.12
CA GLU A 65 -7.11 9.59 1.01
C GLU A 65 -7.42 8.12 1.32
N ILE A 66 -7.52 7.27 0.30
CA ILE A 66 -7.73 5.81 0.46
C ILE A 66 -6.61 5.21 1.32
N SER A 67 -5.34 5.49 0.99
CA SER A 67 -4.17 4.96 1.72
C SER A 67 -4.20 5.38 3.20
N THR A 68 -4.54 6.64 3.46
CA THR A 68 -4.64 7.20 4.82
C THR A 68 -5.81 6.59 5.59
N LEU A 69 -6.96 6.42 4.92
CA LEU A 69 -8.15 5.83 5.51
C LEU A 69 -7.93 4.35 5.85
N GLN A 70 -7.32 3.57 4.95
CA GLN A 70 -6.92 2.17 5.19
C GLN A 70 -6.01 2.06 6.41
N SER A 71 -4.95 2.88 6.49
CA SER A 71 -4.02 2.90 7.63
C SER A 71 -4.70 3.27 8.95
N THR A 72 -5.54 4.32 8.93
CA THR A 72 -6.25 4.80 10.13
C THR A 72 -7.29 3.80 10.61
N PHE A 73 -8.03 3.20 9.68
CA PHE A 73 -9.01 2.16 9.99
C PHE A 73 -8.33 0.93 10.59
N MET A 74 -7.25 0.46 9.97
CA MET A 74 -6.44 -0.66 10.47
C MET A 74 -5.96 -0.38 11.90
N PHE A 75 -5.40 0.80 12.16
CA PHE A 75 -4.94 1.19 13.49
C PHE A 75 -6.06 1.12 14.53
N LYS A 76 -7.22 1.73 14.26
CA LYS A 76 -8.35 1.75 15.19
C LYS A 76 -8.94 0.36 15.43
N TRP A 77 -9.03 -0.45 14.38
CA TRP A 77 -9.56 -1.81 14.47
C TRP A 77 -8.61 -2.72 15.25
N TYR A 78 -7.35 -2.84 14.81
CA TYR A 78 -6.39 -3.77 15.42
C TYR A 78 -5.87 -3.32 16.78
N SER A 79 -6.00 -2.04 17.16
CA SER A 79 -5.79 -1.61 18.55
C SER A 79 -6.70 -2.33 19.55
N LYS A 80 -7.86 -2.82 19.12
CA LYS A 80 -8.82 -3.58 19.93
C LYS A 80 -8.69 -5.10 19.76
N VAL A 81 -7.95 -5.56 18.75
CA VAL A 81 -7.81 -7.00 18.42
C VAL A 81 -6.46 -7.51 18.87
N ASN A 82 -5.38 -6.97 18.31
CA ASN A 82 -4.02 -7.30 18.67
C ASN A 82 -3.08 -6.14 18.31
N LYS A 83 -2.72 -5.34 19.32
CA LYS A 83 -1.89 -4.15 19.15
C LYS A 83 -0.48 -4.48 18.63
N ALA A 84 0.07 -5.65 18.96
CA ALA A 84 1.42 -6.05 18.53
C ALA A 84 1.51 -6.24 17.00
N MET A 85 0.41 -6.60 16.34
CA MET A 85 0.39 -6.76 14.88
C MET A 85 0.41 -5.42 14.14
N LEU A 86 0.16 -4.29 14.82
CA LEU A 86 0.11 -2.97 14.19
C LEU A 86 1.45 -2.50 13.65
N ASP A 87 2.56 -2.99 14.21
CA ASP A 87 3.92 -2.67 13.74
C ASP A 87 4.08 -3.04 12.25
N VAL A 88 3.37 -4.08 11.79
CA VAL A 88 3.30 -4.47 10.39
C VAL A 88 2.02 -3.98 9.71
N LEU A 89 0.86 -4.16 10.35
CA LEU A 89 -0.43 -3.94 9.69
C LEU A 89 -0.69 -2.48 9.33
N GLN A 90 -0.32 -1.54 10.18
CA GLN A 90 -0.57 -0.13 9.93
C GLN A 90 0.26 0.41 8.74
N PRO A 91 1.59 0.19 8.66
CA PRO A 91 2.36 0.59 7.49
C PRO A 91 1.97 -0.23 6.25
N ALA A 92 1.69 -1.54 6.37
CA ALA A 92 1.24 -2.33 5.23
C ALA A 92 -0.06 -1.81 4.63
N SER A 93 -1.04 -1.46 5.47
CA SER A 93 -2.32 -0.89 5.02
C SER A 93 -2.17 0.48 4.35
N PHE A 94 -1.19 1.28 4.77
CA PHE A 94 -0.91 2.57 4.13
C PHE A 94 -0.31 2.40 2.73
N MET A 95 0.49 1.35 2.50
CA MET A 95 1.30 1.24 1.29
C MET A 95 0.88 0.12 0.35
N MET A 96 -0.12 -0.69 0.69
CA MET A 96 -0.52 -1.86 -0.11
C MET A 96 -0.96 -1.53 -1.54
N GLU A 97 -1.36 -0.27 -1.79
CA GLU A 97 -1.85 0.23 -3.09
C GLU A 97 -0.75 0.81 -4.00
N VAL A 98 0.52 0.82 -3.57
CA VAL A 98 1.64 1.44 -4.32
C VAL A 98 1.83 0.82 -5.71
N GLY A 99 1.55 -0.48 -5.87
CA GLY A 99 1.64 -1.19 -7.14
C GLY A 99 0.77 -0.57 -8.25
N LYS A 100 -0.38 0.03 -7.90
CA LYS A 100 -1.26 0.74 -8.85
C LYS A 100 -0.56 1.89 -9.57
N ILE A 101 0.44 2.53 -8.94
CA ILE A 101 1.22 3.60 -9.58
C ILE A 101 2.02 3.04 -10.76
N ILE A 102 2.62 1.86 -10.59
CA ILE A 102 3.41 1.21 -11.64
C ILE A 102 2.49 0.66 -12.72
N ILE A 103 1.37 0.04 -12.35
CA ILE A 103 0.40 -0.47 -13.32
C ILE A 103 -0.17 0.68 -14.16
N ALA A 104 -0.54 1.79 -13.53
CA ALA A 104 -1.06 2.95 -14.25
C ALA A 104 -0.03 3.53 -15.22
N HIS A 105 1.23 3.63 -14.79
CA HIS A 105 2.32 4.06 -15.66
C HIS A 105 2.47 3.14 -16.87
N GLU A 106 2.51 1.82 -16.66
CA GLU A 106 2.61 0.82 -17.73
C GLU A 106 1.43 0.89 -18.71
N LEU A 107 0.21 1.04 -18.20
CA LEU A 107 -1.00 1.18 -19.02
C LEU A 107 -0.93 2.41 -19.93
N ILE A 108 -0.42 3.53 -19.42
CA ILE A 108 -0.24 4.76 -20.19
C ILE A 108 0.88 4.59 -21.22
N GLU A 109 2.03 4.06 -20.83
CA GLU A 109 3.17 3.85 -21.75
C GLU A 109 2.83 2.89 -22.89
N GLN A 110 2.02 1.86 -22.64
CA GLN A 110 1.56 0.92 -23.67
C GLN A 110 0.32 1.39 -24.44
N GLY A 111 -0.26 2.55 -24.11
CA GLY A 111 -1.50 3.05 -24.74
C GLY A 111 -2.72 2.16 -24.48
N LYS A 112 -2.73 1.42 -23.37
CA LYS A 112 -3.81 0.52 -22.94
C LYS A 112 -4.79 1.16 -21.96
N ASP A 113 -4.50 2.37 -21.49
CA ASP A 113 -5.27 3.05 -20.44
C ASP A 113 -6.75 3.22 -20.79
N ALA A 114 -7.08 3.59 -22.04
CA ALA A 114 -8.46 3.77 -22.46
C ALA A 114 -9.27 2.46 -22.42
N ALA A 115 -8.70 1.36 -22.92
CA ALA A 115 -9.34 0.05 -22.88
C ALA A 115 -9.50 -0.46 -21.44
N PHE A 116 -8.45 -0.30 -20.61
CA PHE A 116 -8.50 -0.65 -19.19
C PHE A 116 -9.61 0.13 -18.46
N LYS A 117 -9.69 1.45 -18.69
CA LYS A 117 -10.74 2.33 -18.15
C LYS A 117 -12.16 1.85 -18.51
N THR A 118 -12.36 1.40 -19.74
CA THR A 118 -13.66 0.87 -20.18
C THR A 118 -14.05 -0.37 -19.39
N VAL A 119 -13.17 -1.35 -19.25
CA VAL A 119 -13.46 -2.58 -18.49
C VAL A 119 -13.56 -2.29 -16.99
N LEU A 120 -12.74 -1.38 -16.46
CA LEU A 120 -12.80 -0.94 -15.06
C LEU A 120 -14.20 -0.41 -14.67
N SER A 121 -14.91 0.23 -15.61
CA SER A 121 -16.25 0.75 -15.33
C SER A 121 -17.32 -0.32 -15.09
N THR A 122 -17.07 -1.56 -15.55
CA THR A 122 -18.02 -2.68 -15.45
C THR A 122 -17.83 -3.52 -14.19
N ILE A 123 -16.64 -3.50 -13.59
CA ILE A 123 -16.31 -4.23 -12.37
C ILE A 123 -16.61 -3.41 -11.10
N LYS A 124 -16.77 -4.08 -9.96
CA LYS A 124 -17.17 -3.45 -8.68
C LYS A 124 -16.42 -3.97 -7.46
N THR A 125 -15.52 -4.93 -7.67
CA THR A 125 -14.81 -5.59 -6.57
C THR A 125 -13.29 -5.47 -6.73
N PRO A 126 -12.55 -5.38 -5.62
CA PRO A 126 -11.10 -5.46 -5.64
C PRO A 126 -10.57 -6.75 -6.29
N ASP A 127 -11.26 -7.89 -6.16
CA ASP A 127 -10.78 -9.15 -6.75
C ASP A 127 -10.91 -9.16 -8.28
N GLU A 128 -12.01 -8.63 -8.82
CA GLU A 128 -12.13 -8.37 -10.26
C GLU A 128 -11.05 -7.39 -10.74
N LEU A 129 -10.70 -6.38 -9.93
CA LEU A 129 -9.64 -5.44 -10.27
C LEU A 129 -8.28 -6.13 -10.37
N SER A 130 -7.93 -6.98 -9.40
CA SER A 130 -6.69 -7.75 -9.45
C SER A 130 -6.64 -8.70 -10.65
N ALA A 131 -7.78 -9.28 -11.05
CA ALA A 131 -7.86 -10.09 -12.26
C ALA A 131 -7.65 -9.25 -13.53
N LEU A 132 -8.27 -8.07 -13.60
CA LEU A 132 -8.14 -7.12 -14.71
C LEU A 132 -6.68 -6.62 -14.85
N GLU A 133 -6.03 -6.28 -13.74
CA GLU A 133 -4.62 -5.88 -13.70
C GLU A 133 -3.74 -7.00 -14.29
N LYS A 134 -3.95 -8.25 -13.85
CA LYS A 134 -3.24 -9.42 -14.37
C LYS A 134 -3.47 -9.64 -15.87
N GLU A 135 -4.69 -9.43 -16.35
CA GLU A 135 -5.01 -9.56 -17.77
C GLU A 135 -4.23 -8.54 -18.62
N TYR A 136 -4.14 -7.29 -18.17
CA TYR A 136 -3.57 -6.21 -18.97
C TYR A 136 -2.03 -6.10 -18.89
N VAL A 137 -1.47 -6.34 -17.70
CA VAL A 137 -0.03 -6.15 -17.43
C VAL A 137 0.67 -7.38 -16.86
N GLY A 138 -0.03 -8.50 -16.64
CA GLY A 138 0.55 -9.77 -16.19
C GLY A 138 0.72 -9.91 -14.67
N PHE A 139 0.49 -8.84 -13.91
CA PHE A 139 0.63 -8.80 -12.46
C PHE A 139 -0.49 -7.98 -11.82
N CYS A 140 -0.88 -8.30 -10.59
CA CYS A 140 -1.75 -7.42 -9.80
C CYS A 140 -0.97 -6.47 -8.89
N ASN A 141 -1.67 -5.47 -8.36
CA ASN A 141 -1.15 -4.48 -7.44
C ASN A 141 -0.35 -5.11 -6.30
N GLU A 142 -0.89 -6.14 -5.64
CA GLU A 142 -0.30 -6.77 -4.47
C GLU A 142 1.04 -7.45 -4.80
N GLU A 143 1.13 -8.09 -5.97
CA GLU A 143 2.36 -8.74 -6.46
C GLU A 143 3.45 -7.71 -6.77
N ILE A 144 3.07 -6.60 -7.40
CA ILE A 144 4.00 -5.51 -7.72
C ILE A 144 4.45 -4.81 -6.43
N THR A 145 3.55 -4.45 -5.53
CA THR A 145 3.87 -3.81 -4.25
C THR A 145 4.86 -4.67 -3.46
N ALA A 146 4.59 -5.98 -3.34
CA ALA A 146 5.49 -6.90 -2.65
C ALA A 146 6.88 -6.94 -3.30
N LYS A 147 6.96 -7.03 -4.64
CA LYS A 147 8.24 -7.01 -5.36
C LYS A 147 9.02 -5.73 -5.13
N ILE A 148 8.36 -4.56 -5.15
CA ILE A 148 9.01 -3.28 -4.86
C ILE A 148 9.62 -3.30 -3.46
N PHE A 149 8.86 -3.77 -2.47
CA PHE A 149 9.30 -3.77 -1.07
C PHE A 149 10.40 -4.79 -0.80
N GLU A 150 10.38 -5.92 -1.48
CA GLU A 150 11.45 -6.91 -1.48
C GLU A 150 12.76 -6.30 -2.05
N GLN A 151 12.68 -5.56 -3.16
CA GLN A 151 13.83 -4.84 -3.72
C GLN A 151 14.32 -3.69 -2.83
N TRP A 152 13.44 -3.10 -2.03
CA TRP A 152 13.80 -2.08 -1.04
C TRP A 152 14.31 -2.66 0.27
N ASN A 153 14.37 -4.00 0.38
CA ASN A 153 14.84 -4.72 1.56
C ASN A 153 14.02 -4.36 2.82
N LEU A 154 12.69 -4.24 2.67
CA LEU A 154 11.76 -4.16 3.80
C LEU A 154 11.59 -5.54 4.46
N GLU A 155 11.08 -5.54 5.70
CA GLU A 155 10.90 -6.76 6.50
C GLU A 155 9.98 -7.77 5.79
N SER A 156 10.37 -9.05 5.84
CA SER A 156 9.67 -10.13 5.13
C SER A 156 8.22 -10.27 5.57
N GLU A 157 7.93 -10.08 6.87
CA GLU A 157 6.56 -10.14 7.39
C GLU A 157 5.67 -9.10 6.71
N LEU A 158 6.15 -7.87 6.51
CA LEU A 158 5.42 -6.82 5.80
C LEU A 158 5.25 -7.16 4.31
N VAL A 159 6.32 -7.62 3.65
CA VAL A 159 6.30 -7.98 2.22
C VAL A 159 5.32 -9.11 1.96
N GLU A 160 5.41 -10.20 2.74
CA GLU A 160 4.58 -11.39 2.57
C GLU A 160 3.13 -11.12 2.94
N SER A 161 2.88 -10.30 3.98
CA SER A 161 1.53 -9.91 4.36
C SER A 161 0.77 -9.26 3.20
N ILE A 162 1.43 -8.35 2.46
CA ILE A 162 0.86 -7.70 1.27
C ILE A 162 0.75 -8.69 0.12
N LYS A 163 1.80 -9.46 -0.16
CA LYS A 163 1.84 -10.44 -1.26
C LYS A 163 0.67 -11.41 -1.22
N PHE A 164 0.33 -11.90 -0.03
CA PHE A 164 -0.76 -12.87 0.17
C PHE A 164 -2.08 -12.21 0.59
N SER A 165 -2.17 -10.88 0.57
CA SER A 165 -3.38 -10.17 0.98
C SER A 165 -4.60 -10.43 0.08
N ASN A 166 -4.45 -10.94 -1.15
CA ASN A 166 -5.59 -11.40 -1.96
C ASN A 166 -6.04 -12.82 -1.59
N GLU A 167 -5.11 -13.67 -1.18
CA GLU A 167 -5.36 -15.09 -0.88
C GLU A 167 -4.65 -15.50 0.41
N PRO A 168 -5.14 -15.08 1.59
CA PRO A 168 -4.45 -15.30 2.86
C PRO A 168 -4.18 -16.79 3.15
N ALA A 169 -5.02 -17.70 2.66
CA ALA A 169 -4.86 -19.14 2.83
C ALA A 169 -3.56 -19.71 2.22
N LYS A 170 -2.99 -19.04 1.20
CA LYS A 170 -1.72 -19.42 0.57
C LYS A 170 -0.49 -18.99 1.37
N ALA A 171 -0.64 -18.12 2.37
CA ALA A 171 0.46 -17.65 3.20
C ALA A 171 0.92 -18.72 4.20
N GLN A 172 2.17 -18.60 4.65
CA GLN A 172 2.67 -19.35 5.81
C GLN A 172 1.87 -19.00 7.06
N GLU A 173 1.76 -19.95 7.99
CA GLU A 173 0.86 -19.85 9.16
C GLU A 173 1.03 -18.54 9.94
N HIS A 174 2.27 -18.11 10.20
CA HIS A 174 2.56 -16.88 10.92
C HIS A 174 2.18 -15.60 10.16
N ILE A 175 2.05 -15.65 8.83
CA ILE A 175 1.66 -14.52 7.97
C ILE A 175 0.15 -14.45 7.75
N ARG A 176 -0.58 -15.57 7.84
CA ARG A 176 -2.02 -15.66 7.48
C ARG A 176 -2.88 -14.60 8.18
N ALA A 177 -2.64 -14.38 9.47
CA ALA A 177 -3.41 -13.41 10.24
C ALA A 177 -3.21 -11.98 9.73
N PHE A 178 -1.99 -11.63 9.33
CA PHE A 178 -1.68 -10.32 8.77
C PHE A 178 -2.31 -10.13 7.39
N SER A 179 -2.16 -11.11 6.50
CA SER A 179 -2.79 -11.07 5.17
C SER A 179 -4.31 -11.02 5.25
N ALA A 180 -4.93 -11.76 6.18
CA ALA A 180 -6.38 -11.73 6.40
C ALA A 180 -6.87 -10.34 6.84
N ALA A 181 -6.14 -9.69 7.74
CA ALA A 181 -6.43 -8.32 8.15
C ALA A 181 -6.42 -7.33 6.96
N LEU A 182 -5.35 -7.38 6.16
CA LEU A 182 -5.18 -6.53 4.98
C LEU A 182 -6.27 -6.80 3.95
N ASN A 183 -6.63 -8.07 3.75
CA ASN A 183 -7.69 -8.47 2.83
C ASN A 183 -9.06 -7.89 3.21
N VAL A 184 -9.38 -7.88 4.52
CA VAL A 184 -10.59 -7.24 5.04
C VAL A 184 -10.56 -5.73 4.81
N VAL A 185 -9.46 -5.05 5.16
CA VAL A 185 -9.34 -3.59 4.99
C VAL A 185 -9.42 -3.16 3.52
N ARG A 186 -8.74 -3.88 2.62
CA ARG A 186 -8.82 -3.67 1.16
C ARG A 186 -10.24 -3.81 0.63
N ASN A 187 -11.01 -4.78 1.12
CA ASN A 187 -12.40 -4.96 0.72
C ASN A 187 -13.35 -3.93 1.35
N SER A 188 -12.96 -3.34 2.47
CA SER A 188 -13.72 -2.30 3.17
C SER A 188 -13.50 -0.91 2.58
N ILE A 189 -12.27 -0.61 2.14
CA ILE A 189 -11.83 0.71 1.67
C ILE A 189 -11.00 0.52 0.41
N ASN A 190 -11.55 0.93 -0.73
CA ASN A 190 -10.91 0.84 -2.04
C ASN A 190 -11.51 1.88 -3.01
N ILE A 191 -11.13 1.82 -4.28
CA ILE A 191 -11.56 2.76 -5.32
C ILE A 191 -13.05 2.64 -5.68
N PHE A 192 -13.71 1.54 -5.33
CA PHE A 192 -15.13 1.30 -5.63
C PHE A 192 -16.05 1.71 -4.48
N GLY A 193 -15.52 1.77 -3.25
CA GLY A 193 -16.29 2.01 -2.05
C GLY A 193 -15.41 2.21 -0.83
N GLN A 194 -15.81 3.13 0.06
CA GLN A 194 -15.09 3.46 1.29
C GLN A 194 -16.06 3.35 2.47
N LEU A 195 -16.08 2.18 3.12
CA LEU A 195 -16.96 1.88 4.26
C LEU A 195 -18.46 2.08 3.98
N ASP A 196 -18.88 1.91 2.72
CA ASP A 196 -20.30 1.81 2.37
C ASP A 196 -20.87 0.43 2.73
N ASP A 197 -22.20 0.32 2.75
CA ASP A 197 -22.89 -0.89 3.18
C ASP A 197 -22.51 -2.13 2.34
N ALA A 198 -22.24 -1.94 1.04
CA ALA A 198 -21.81 -3.03 0.16
C ALA A 198 -20.41 -3.54 0.50
N SER A 199 -19.47 -2.62 0.75
CA SER A 199 -18.08 -2.91 1.12
C SER A 199 -17.98 -3.53 2.52
N ILE A 200 -18.80 -3.04 3.46
CA ILE A 200 -18.93 -3.62 4.81
C ILE A 200 -19.51 -5.04 4.72
N HIS A 201 -20.60 -5.24 3.99
CA HIS A 201 -21.23 -6.55 3.85
C HIS A 201 -20.27 -7.58 3.25
N ARG A 202 -19.56 -7.21 2.17
CA ARG A 202 -18.52 -8.05 1.55
C ARG A 202 -17.41 -8.41 2.55
N SER A 203 -16.93 -7.41 3.28
CA SER A 203 -15.86 -7.60 4.27
C SER A 203 -16.27 -8.55 5.39
N LEU A 204 -17.51 -8.45 5.89
CA LEU A 204 -18.03 -9.32 6.95
C LEU A 204 -18.15 -10.80 6.53
N GLN A 205 -18.41 -11.08 5.25
CA GLN A 205 -18.46 -12.48 4.75
C GLN A 205 -17.12 -13.21 4.94
N MET A 206 -16.02 -12.46 5.03
CA MET A 206 -14.65 -12.98 5.13
C MET A 206 -14.28 -13.37 6.56
N PHE A 207 -14.97 -12.83 7.57
CA PHE A 207 -14.63 -13.02 8.99
C PHE A 207 -14.73 -14.48 9.41
N ASN A 208 -15.79 -15.17 8.97
CA ASN A 208 -15.98 -16.59 9.27
C ASN A 208 -14.84 -17.44 8.68
N ALA A 209 -14.41 -17.15 7.45
CA ALA A 209 -13.32 -17.88 6.80
C ALA A 209 -11.97 -17.66 7.49
N TYR A 210 -11.78 -16.50 8.13
CA TYR A 210 -10.53 -16.12 8.80
C TYR A 210 -10.54 -16.33 10.31
N GLY A 211 -11.65 -16.81 10.89
CA GLY A 211 -11.80 -16.95 12.34
C GLY A 211 -11.71 -15.62 13.10
N LEU A 212 -12.10 -14.51 12.45
CA LEU A 212 -12.07 -13.17 13.05
C LEU A 212 -13.40 -12.85 13.74
N THR A 213 -13.33 -12.13 14.86
CA THR A 213 -14.53 -11.62 15.55
C THR A 213 -15.02 -10.33 14.89
N PRO A 214 -16.29 -10.22 14.44
CA PRO A 214 -16.82 -9.03 13.76
C PRO A 214 -16.94 -7.78 14.64
N GLU A 215 -17.09 -7.95 15.94
CA GLU A 215 -17.49 -6.87 16.84
C GLU A 215 -16.49 -5.70 16.91
N PRO A 216 -15.15 -5.91 17.07
CA PRO A 216 -14.18 -4.82 17.02
C PRO A 216 -14.14 -4.07 15.68
N PHE A 217 -14.40 -4.77 14.58
CA PHE A 217 -14.48 -4.19 13.24
C PHE A 217 -15.71 -3.29 13.13
N LEU A 218 -16.90 -3.80 13.47
CA LEU A 218 -18.16 -3.03 13.42
C LEU A 218 -18.12 -1.79 14.31
N GLN A 219 -17.61 -1.93 15.55
CA GLN A 219 -17.39 -0.77 16.43
C GLN A 219 -16.44 0.26 15.84
N THR A 220 -15.50 -0.15 14.98
CA THR A 220 -14.60 0.77 14.29
C THR A 220 -15.30 1.44 13.12
N VAL A 221 -16.08 0.70 12.32
CA VAL A 221 -16.94 1.26 11.26
C VAL A 221 -17.84 2.37 11.79
N GLU A 222 -18.51 2.16 12.92
CA GLU A 222 -19.39 3.17 13.53
C GLU A 222 -18.65 4.47 13.91
N GLN A 223 -17.36 4.41 14.25
CA GLN A 223 -16.56 5.61 14.54
C GLN A 223 -16.24 6.46 13.30
N PHE A 224 -16.31 5.88 12.10
CA PHE A 224 -16.08 6.60 10.84
C PHE A 224 -17.38 7.09 10.19
N LYS A 225 -18.55 6.61 10.66
CA LYS A 225 -19.87 7.09 10.23
C LYS A 225 -20.37 8.30 11.03
N GLN A 226 -19.68 8.66 12.12
CA GLN A 226 -19.96 9.83 12.98
C GLN A 226 -19.21 11.07 12.49
#